data_AF-A0A317DIL8-F1
#
_entry.id   AF-A0A317DIL8-F1
#
_cell.length_a   1.000
_cell.length_b   1.000
_cell.length_c   1.000
_cell.angle_alpha   90.00
_cell.angle_beta   90.00
_cell.angle_gamma   90.00
#
_symmetry.space_group_name_H-M   'P 1'
#
loop_
_entity.id
_entity.type
_entity.pdbx_description
1 polymer ?
#
loop_
_entity_poly.entity_id
_entity_poly.type
_entity_poly.pdbx_seq_one_letter_code
_entity_poly.pdbx_strand_id
1 'polypeptide(L)'
;MAIAASGAVALSTVTPALAQPGDASARGVVIDLSGAVLGTTVITADAVIGTATAPAGGGTDTDTALAIAIPGALGVTATGTVVEVSATRGPTASSANAEIADLALAILGTPVIDADAITAAVSCPQVGAQTADTTFVGLELFGEPVELLPDTPGVTASAAVTVPGLTGAALNATLTNVETVTEDGAVAIAVQATLSLTGTIVGGPLLDIPLGTVILAEARCERPLGPSPTATPTQPTPSPTQPTAPPTGDPTQPPTAAPTA
;
A
#
# COMPACT_ATOMS: atom_id res chain seq x y z
N MET A 1 51.37 -17.58 -6.05
CA MET A 1 50.24 -17.12 -6.89
C MET A 1 49.05 -17.99 -6.57
N ALA A 2 48.07 -17.46 -5.84
CA ALA A 2 46.81 -18.12 -5.55
C ALA A 2 45.71 -17.11 -5.85
N ILE A 3 44.82 -17.48 -6.78
CA ILE A 3 43.76 -16.64 -7.33
C ILE A 3 42.56 -16.81 -6.39
N ALA A 4 42.14 -15.74 -5.73
CA ALA A 4 40.95 -15.74 -4.89
C ALA A 4 39.70 -15.78 -5.78
N ALA A 5 38.85 -16.78 -5.56
CA ALA A 5 37.54 -16.89 -6.18
C ALA A 5 36.60 -15.88 -5.52
N SER A 6 36.29 -14.81 -6.25
CA SER A 6 35.22 -13.87 -5.89
C SER A 6 33.87 -14.53 -6.15
N GLY A 7 33.25 -15.07 -5.11
CA GLY A 7 31.86 -15.53 -5.16
C GLY A 7 30.93 -14.34 -5.35
N ALA A 8 30.36 -14.21 -6.54
CA ALA A 8 29.31 -13.24 -6.82
C ALA A 8 28.05 -13.64 -6.05
N VAL A 9 27.70 -12.84 -5.04
CA VAL A 9 26.40 -12.93 -4.37
C VAL A 9 25.36 -12.48 -5.39
N ALA A 10 24.59 -13.43 -5.92
CA ALA A 10 23.45 -13.13 -6.76
C ALA A 10 22.38 -12.45 -5.88
N LEU A 11 22.34 -11.12 -5.92
CA LEU A 11 21.22 -10.33 -5.44
C LEU A 11 20.02 -10.69 -6.32
N SER A 12 19.13 -11.54 -5.81
CA SER A 12 17.86 -11.81 -6.46
C SER A 12 17.09 -10.51 -6.53
N THR A 13 17.00 -9.92 -7.72
CA THR A 13 16.10 -8.83 -8.02
C THR A 13 14.68 -9.38 -7.99
N VAL A 14 14.09 -9.46 -6.80
CA VAL A 14 12.65 -9.63 -6.66
C VAL A 14 12.05 -8.33 -7.17
N THR A 15 11.63 -8.32 -8.44
CA THR A 15 10.78 -7.27 -8.96
C THR A 15 9.57 -7.17 -8.04
N PRO A 16 9.22 -5.98 -7.51
CA PRO A 16 8.02 -5.83 -6.71
C PRO A 16 6.84 -6.43 -7.47
N ALA A 17 6.12 -7.35 -6.86
CA ALA A 17 4.89 -7.86 -7.46
C ALA A 17 3.97 -6.64 -7.67
N LEU A 18 3.67 -6.34 -8.94
CA LEU A 18 2.69 -5.31 -9.25
C LEU A 18 1.36 -5.70 -8.61
N ALA A 19 0.72 -4.75 -7.93
CA ALA A 19 -0.58 -4.98 -7.33
C ALA A 19 -1.56 -5.46 -8.41
N GLN A 20 -2.28 -6.53 -8.12
CA GLN A 20 -3.31 -7.05 -9.00
C GLN A 20 -4.61 -6.26 -8.82
N PRO A 21 -5.48 -6.22 -9.84
CA PRO A 21 -6.77 -5.58 -9.72
C PRO A 21 -7.58 -6.13 -8.53
N GLY A 22 -8.16 -5.21 -7.77
CA GLY A 22 -8.89 -5.51 -6.55
C GLY A 22 -8.01 -5.79 -5.33
N ASP A 23 -6.67 -5.75 -5.43
CA ASP A 23 -5.80 -5.83 -4.26
C ASP A 23 -6.18 -4.77 -3.22
N ALA A 24 -6.13 -5.14 -1.96
CA ALA A 24 -6.32 -4.20 -0.86
C ALA A 24 -5.43 -4.61 0.30
N SER A 25 -4.86 -3.61 0.98
CA SER A 25 -4.02 -3.82 2.14
C SER A 25 -4.08 -2.64 3.09
N ALA A 26 -3.94 -2.92 4.38
CA ALA A 26 -3.86 -1.91 5.42
C ALA A 26 -2.73 -2.25 6.40
N ARG A 27 -2.11 -1.22 6.96
CA ARG A 27 -1.09 -1.32 8.00
C ARG A 27 -1.37 -0.29 9.08
N GLY A 28 -1.29 -0.71 10.34
CA GLY A 28 -1.48 0.18 11.49
C GLY A 28 -0.22 1.01 11.69
N VAL A 29 0.83 0.38 12.21
CA VAL A 29 2.10 1.04 12.48
C VAL A 29 3.23 0.32 11.77
N VAL A 30 4.07 1.06 11.05
CA VAL A 30 5.34 0.58 10.51
C VAL A 30 6.44 1.47 11.03
N ILE A 31 7.42 0.90 11.71
CA ILE A 31 8.57 1.61 12.25
C ILE A 31 9.80 0.95 11.68
N ASP A 32 10.62 1.74 10.97
CA ASP A 32 11.95 1.34 10.50
C ASP A 32 12.92 2.45 10.88
N LEU A 33 13.54 2.29 12.05
CA LEU A 33 14.47 3.25 12.63
C LEU A 33 15.78 2.58 12.98
N SER A 34 16.88 3.16 12.51
CA SER A 34 18.23 2.77 12.88
C SER A 34 19.15 3.98 12.92
N GLY A 35 19.94 4.08 13.98
CA GLY A 35 20.88 5.19 14.15
C GLY A 35 22.05 4.78 15.01
N ALA A 36 23.27 5.09 14.54
CA ALA A 36 24.49 4.85 15.28
C ALA A 36 25.35 6.12 15.34
N VAL A 37 25.92 6.37 16.51
CA VAL A 37 26.83 7.51 16.77
C VAL A 37 28.17 6.95 17.17
N LEU A 38 29.23 7.33 16.44
CA LEU A 38 30.61 6.88 16.68
C LEU A 38 30.72 5.33 16.76
N GLY A 39 29.94 4.62 15.94
CA GLY A 39 29.93 3.15 15.91
C GLY A 39 29.11 2.48 17.01
N THR A 40 28.42 3.24 17.87
CA THR A 40 27.50 2.71 18.89
C THR A 40 26.06 2.93 18.43
N THR A 41 25.27 1.87 18.36
CA THR A 41 23.82 1.97 18.08
C THR A 41 23.14 2.72 19.22
N VAL A 42 22.48 3.83 18.89
CA VAL A 42 21.72 4.65 19.85
C VAL A 42 20.21 4.47 19.66
N ILE A 43 19.80 4.13 18.43
CA ILE A 43 18.41 3.92 18.04
C ILE A 43 18.34 2.63 17.21
N THR A 44 17.43 1.73 17.58
CA THR A 44 16.99 0.63 16.71
C THR A 44 15.55 0.32 17.03
N ALA A 45 14.71 0.27 16.00
CA ALA A 45 13.34 -0.19 16.08
C ALA A 45 12.90 -0.65 14.69
N ASP A 46 12.47 -1.90 14.60
CA ASP A 46 11.87 -2.48 13.40
C ASP A 46 10.61 -3.21 13.85
N ALA A 47 9.45 -2.68 13.46
CA ALA A 47 8.17 -3.29 13.78
C ALA A 47 7.10 -2.96 12.75
N VAL A 48 6.25 -3.94 12.50
CA VAL A 48 4.98 -3.78 11.78
C VAL A 48 3.89 -4.30 12.70
N ILE A 49 2.94 -3.44 13.05
CA ILE A 49 1.87 -3.72 14.01
C ILE A 49 0.55 -3.46 13.31
N GLY A 50 -0.30 -4.50 13.24
CA GLY A 50 -1.53 -4.47 12.47
C GLY A 50 -1.23 -4.54 10.99
N THR A 51 -1.54 -5.68 10.38
CA THR A 51 -1.53 -5.85 8.93
C THR A 51 -2.81 -6.55 8.51
N ALA A 52 -3.44 -6.05 7.45
CA ALA A 52 -4.50 -6.76 6.75
C ALA A 52 -4.15 -6.80 5.26
N THR A 53 -4.33 -7.96 4.63
CA THR A 53 -4.20 -8.10 3.18
C THR A 53 -5.37 -8.92 2.65
N ALA A 54 -6.16 -8.31 1.77
CA ALA A 54 -7.35 -8.95 1.25
C ALA A 54 -7.00 -10.25 0.50
N PRO A 55 -7.67 -11.38 0.79
CA PRO A 55 -7.39 -12.65 0.13
C PRO A 55 -7.52 -12.56 -1.39
N ALA A 56 -6.65 -13.26 -2.12
CA ALA A 56 -6.66 -13.26 -3.59
C ALA A 56 -7.98 -13.76 -4.20
N GLY A 57 -8.70 -14.65 -3.50
CA GLY A 57 -10.02 -15.15 -3.90
C GLY A 57 -11.19 -14.21 -3.60
N GLY A 58 -10.92 -13.03 -3.02
CA GLY A 58 -11.94 -12.14 -2.49
C GLY A 58 -12.23 -12.37 -1.00
N GLY A 59 -12.92 -11.41 -0.39
CA GLY A 59 -13.24 -11.39 1.03
C GLY A 59 -12.48 -10.32 1.80
N THR A 60 -12.59 -10.39 3.12
CA THR A 60 -12.03 -9.40 4.05
C THR A 60 -11.03 -10.07 4.96
N ASP A 61 -9.87 -9.44 5.13
CA ASP A 61 -8.92 -9.70 6.19
C ASP A 61 -9.02 -8.57 7.21
N THR A 62 -8.95 -8.88 8.51
CA THR A 62 -9.13 -7.90 9.58
C THR A 62 -8.36 -8.31 10.82
N ASP A 63 -7.71 -7.34 11.44
CA ASP A 63 -7.08 -7.46 12.75
C ASP A 63 -7.53 -6.30 13.65
N THR A 64 -7.73 -6.54 14.94
CA THR A 64 -8.34 -5.58 15.86
C THR A 64 -7.67 -5.59 17.23
N ALA A 65 -7.74 -4.44 17.91
CA ALA A 65 -7.31 -4.28 19.30
C ALA A 65 -5.87 -4.74 19.58
N LEU A 66 -4.94 -4.36 18.70
CA LEU A 66 -3.52 -4.68 18.88
C LEU A 66 -2.82 -3.59 19.66
N ALA A 67 -2.26 -3.94 20.81
CA ALA A 67 -1.41 -3.02 21.56
C ALA A 67 -0.15 -2.67 20.76
N ILE A 68 0.18 -1.38 20.71
CA ILE A 68 1.42 -0.90 20.10
C ILE A 68 2.56 -1.16 21.07
N ALA A 69 3.44 -2.09 20.70
CA ALA A 69 4.66 -2.41 21.44
C ALA A 69 5.77 -2.81 20.47
N ILE A 70 7.01 -2.38 20.76
CA ILE A 70 8.17 -2.60 19.89
C ILE A 70 9.21 -3.43 20.67
N PRO A 71 9.08 -4.75 20.73
CA PRO A 71 9.99 -5.59 21.50
C PRO A 71 11.41 -5.49 20.96
N GLY A 72 12.38 -5.30 21.86
CA GLY A 72 13.80 -5.20 21.49
C GLY A 72 14.23 -3.84 20.94
N ALA A 73 13.35 -2.84 20.92
CA ALA A 73 13.72 -1.49 20.54
C ALA A 73 14.74 -0.86 21.52
N LEU A 74 15.67 -0.10 20.97
CA LEU A 74 16.61 0.73 21.72
C LEU A 74 16.33 2.19 21.41
N GLY A 75 16.19 3.01 22.45
CA GLY A 75 16.00 4.45 22.28
C GLY A 75 14.68 4.82 21.60
N VAL A 76 13.73 3.89 21.46
CA VAL A 76 12.39 4.13 20.92
C VAL A 76 11.38 3.46 21.83
N THR A 77 10.32 4.18 22.16
CA THR A 77 9.17 3.65 22.90
C THR A 77 7.91 4.12 22.19
N ALA A 78 6.97 3.21 21.97
CA ALA A 78 5.66 3.54 21.46
C ALA A 78 4.59 2.87 22.32
N THR A 79 3.48 3.55 22.51
CA THR A 79 2.27 3.05 23.15
C THR A 79 1.04 3.47 22.35
N GLY A 80 -0.09 2.83 22.63
CA GLY A 80 -1.36 3.06 21.95
C GLY A 80 -1.95 1.75 21.47
N THR A 81 -2.98 1.83 20.65
CA THR A 81 -3.70 0.66 20.15
C THR A 81 -3.99 0.83 18.67
N VAL A 82 -3.65 -0.16 17.85
CA VAL A 82 -4.25 -0.30 16.52
C VAL A 82 -5.65 -0.87 16.75
N VAL A 83 -6.66 -0.02 16.61
CA VAL A 83 -8.07 -0.35 16.87
C VAL A 83 -8.55 -1.37 15.85
N GLU A 84 -8.29 -1.08 14.58
CA GLU A 84 -8.63 -1.94 13.46
C GLU A 84 -7.65 -1.71 12.30
N VAL A 85 -7.26 -2.80 11.64
CA VAL A 85 -6.83 -2.77 10.25
C VAL A 85 -7.69 -3.74 9.47
N SER A 86 -8.24 -3.31 8.34
CA SER A 86 -9.06 -4.17 7.50
C SER A 86 -8.76 -3.94 6.02
N ALA A 87 -8.83 -5.01 5.25
CA ALA A 87 -8.62 -5.00 3.81
C ALA A 87 -9.63 -5.93 3.14
N THR A 88 -10.40 -5.39 2.20
CA THR A 88 -11.47 -6.11 1.51
C THR A 88 -11.23 -6.11 0.01
N ARG A 89 -11.28 -7.29 -0.60
CA ARG A 89 -11.36 -7.48 -2.05
C ARG A 89 -12.76 -7.96 -2.40
N GLY A 90 -13.51 -7.12 -3.10
CA GLY A 90 -14.83 -7.45 -3.61
C GLY A 90 -14.88 -7.48 -5.14
N PRO A 91 -15.92 -8.09 -5.73
CA PRO A 91 -16.09 -8.14 -7.18
C PRO A 91 -16.43 -6.78 -7.79
N THR A 92 -16.99 -5.86 -6.99
CA THR A 92 -17.47 -4.55 -7.44
C THR A 92 -16.79 -3.37 -6.74
N ALA A 93 -16.05 -3.63 -5.66
CA ALA A 93 -15.27 -2.64 -4.94
C ALA A 93 -14.21 -3.33 -4.09
N SER A 94 -13.07 -2.68 -3.92
CA SER A 94 -12.07 -3.02 -2.91
C SER A 94 -11.89 -1.84 -1.95
N SER A 95 -11.57 -2.13 -0.70
CA SER A 95 -11.40 -1.09 0.33
C SER A 95 -10.38 -1.52 1.36
N ALA A 96 -9.76 -0.55 2.02
CA ALA A 96 -8.88 -0.79 3.14
C ALA A 96 -9.03 0.32 4.18
N ASN A 97 -8.84 -0.02 5.45
CA ASN A 97 -8.96 0.90 6.58
C ASN A 97 -7.87 0.58 7.61
N ALA A 98 -7.30 1.61 8.23
CA ALA A 98 -6.40 1.51 9.36
C ALA A 98 -6.77 2.59 10.38
N GLU A 99 -6.96 2.19 11.64
CA GLU A 99 -7.33 3.06 12.75
C GLU A 99 -6.42 2.81 13.95
N ILE A 100 -5.88 3.89 14.51
CA ILE A 100 -5.04 3.91 15.69
C ILE A 100 -5.66 4.85 16.71
N ALA A 101 -5.64 4.46 17.97
CA ALA A 101 -6.06 5.28 19.10
C ALA A 101 -4.94 5.42 20.14
N ASP A 102 -4.92 6.56 20.81
CA ASP A 102 -4.06 6.90 21.96
C ASP A 102 -2.57 6.66 21.67
N LEU A 103 -2.10 7.08 20.49
CA LEU A 103 -0.73 6.89 20.07
C LEU A 103 0.20 7.86 20.81
N ALA A 104 1.25 7.32 21.41
CA ALA A 104 2.39 8.12 21.86
C ALA A 104 3.70 7.46 21.42
N LEU A 105 4.52 8.17 20.65
CA LEU A 105 5.84 7.75 20.19
C LEU A 105 6.90 8.68 20.79
N ALA A 106 7.86 8.11 21.49
CA ALA A 106 9.02 8.81 22.01
C ALA A 106 10.32 8.18 21.52
N ILE A 107 11.32 9.03 21.26
CA ILE A 107 12.64 8.66 20.78
C ILE A 107 13.67 9.33 21.69
N LEU A 108 14.61 8.54 22.19
CA LEU A 108 15.62 8.94 23.18
C LEU A 108 14.98 9.61 24.42
N GLY A 109 13.79 9.15 24.81
CA GLY A 109 13.02 9.69 25.92
C GLY A 109 12.31 11.01 25.64
N THR A 110 12.38 11.52 24.40
CA THR A 110 11.68 12.75 23.97
C THR A 110 10.40 12.37 23.24
N PRO A 111 9.22 12.89 23.64
CA PRO A 111 7.97 12.66 22.91
C PRO A 111 8.09 13.30 21.53
N VAL A 112 7.87 12.51 20.48
CA VAL A 112 8.01 12.94 19.08
C VAL A 112 6.65 13.11 18.44
N ILE A 113 5.80 12.09 18.51
CA ILE A 113 4.46 12.11 17.92
C ILE A 113 3.48 11.67 19.00
N ASP A 114 2.42 12.44 19.17
CA ASP A 114 1.27 12.10 20.01
C ASP A 114 -0.01 12.31 19.21
N ALA A 115 -1.01 11.46 19.38
CA ALA A 115 -2.31 11.59 18.72
C ALA A 115 -3.39 10.76 19.44
N ASP A 116 -4.57 11.35 19.62
CA ASP A 116 -5.74 10.66 20.18
C ASP A 116 -6.29 9.63 19.19
N ALA A 117 -6.35 9.99 17.90
CA ALA A 117 -6.81 9.09 16.85
C ALA A 117 -6.13 9.40 15.51
N ILE A 118 -5.80 8.35 14.75
CA ILE A 118 -5.26 8.44 13.40
C ILE A 118 -5.98 7.41 12.54
N THR A 119 -6.57 7.85 11.42
CA THR A 119 -7.26 6.96 10.47
C THR A 119 -6.78 7.17 9.05
N ALA A 120 -6.68 6.08 8.29
CA ALA A 120 -6.52 6.09 6.85
C ALA A 120 -7.52 5.11 6.23
N ALA A 121 -8.30 5.58 5.26
CA ALA A 121 -9.30 4.78 4.57
C ALA A 121 -9.21 5.01 3.07
N VAL A 122 -9.42 3.93 2.30
CA VAL A 122 -9.49 4.00 0.84
C VAL A 122 -10.66 3.15 0.32
N SER A 123 -11.25 3.60 -0.76
CA SER A 123 -12.31 2.88 -1.47
C SER A 123 -12.08 2.95 -2.97
N CYS A 124 -12.02 1.78 -3.60
CA CYS A 124 -11.77 1.60 -5.03
C CYS A 124 -12.97 0.86 -5.66
N PRO A 125 -14.07 1.57 -5.98
CA PRO A 125 -15.17 0.95 -6.69
C PRO A 125 -14.75 0.59 -8.13
N GLN A 126 -15.32 -0.49 -8.64
CA GLN A 126 -15.15 -0.92 -10.03
C GLN A 126 -15.62 0.16 -11.02
N VAL A 127 -16.64 0.94 -10.64
CA VAL A 127 -17.19 2.05 -11.42
C VAL A 127 -17.38 3.26 -10.51
N GLY A 128 -16.89 4.42 -10.93
CA GLY A 128 -16.98 5.67 -10.17
C GLY A 128 -15.61 6.12 -9.63
N ALA A 129 -15.61 7.23 -8.90
CA ALA A 129 -14.39 7.78 -8.32
C ALA A 129 -13.89 6.92 -7.16
N GLN A 130 -12.57 6.76 -7.05
CA GLN A 130 -11.95 6.26 -5.84
C GLN A 130 -11.90 7.35 -4.78
N THR A 131 -11.75 6.93 -3.53
CA THR A 131 -11.50 7.83 -2.40
C THR A 131 -10.26 7.39 -1.64
N ALA A 132 -9.53 8.38 -1.13
CA ALA A 132 -8.44 8.23 -0.19
C ALA A 132 -8.66 9.33 0.85
N ASP A 133 -8.87 8.93 2.10
CA ASP A 133 -9.25 9.83 3.17
C ASP A 133 -8.41 9.52 4.40
N THR A 134 -7.87 10.55 5.02
CA THR A 134 -7.13 10.47 6.29
C THR A 134 -7.73 11.41 7.31
N THR A 135 -7.62 11.06 8.58
CA THR A 135 -8.10 11.93 9.67
C THR A 135 -7.19 11.75 10.88
N PHE A 136 -6.99 12.84 11.61
CA PHE A 136 -6.20 12.86 12.83
C PHE A 136 -6.92 13.70 13.88
N VAL A 137 -6.88 13.25 15.13
CA VAL A 137 -7.39 13.99 16.29
C VAL A 137 -6.24 14.12 17.27
N GLY A 138 -5.98 15.35 17.72
CA GLY A 138 -4.95 15.63 18.72
C GLY A 138 -3.51 15.38 18.22
N LEU A 139 -3.24 15.47 16.92
CA LEU A 139 -1.89 15.24 16.38
C LEU A 139 -0.91 16.32 16.86
N GLU A 140 0.15 15.89 17.52
CA GLU A 140 1.23 16.73 18.01
C GLU A 140 2.59 16.25 17.49
N LEU A 141 3.51 17.20 17.27
CA LEU A 141 4.91 16.97 16.95
C LEU A 141 5.77 17.68 17.98
N PHE A 142 6.54 16.92 18.76
CA PHE A 142 7.31 17.43 19.89
C PHE A 142 6.49 18.26 20.91
N GLY A 143 5.21 17.88 21.09
CA GLY A 143 4.28 18.54 22.02
C GLY A 143 3.64 19.82 21.50
N GLU A 144 3.85 20.15 20.22
CA GLU A 144 3.15 21.25 19.55
C GLU A 144 2.10 20.68 18.59
N PRO A 145 0.87 21.22 18.56
CA PRO A 145 -0.17 20.74 17.67
C PRO A 145 0.19 20.96 16.20
N VAL A 146 -0.10 19.97 15.36
CA VAL A 146 0.19 19.99 13.93
C VAL A 146 -1.05 19.74 13.11
N GLU A 147 -1.23 20.56 12.08
CA GLU A 147 -2.17 20.32 10.99
C GLU A 147 -1.41 19.81 9.77
N LEU A 148 -1.79 18.63 9.28
CA LEU A 148 -1.27 18.08 8.03
C LEU A 148 -2.33 18.24 6.94
N LEU A 149 -1.90 18.73 5.78
CA LEU A 149 -2.73 18.74 4.58
C LEU A 149 -2.22 17.66 3.60
N PRO A 150 -3.12 16.88 2.99
CA PRO A 150 -2.75 15.85 2.03
C PRO A 150 -1.94 16.40 0.85
N ASP A 151 -0.87 15.68 0.49
CA ASP A 151 -0.01 15.95 -0.66
C ASP A 151 0.61 17.36 -0.69
N THR A 152 0.75 17.98 0.49
CA THR A 152 1.45 19.26 0.66
C THR A 152 2.83 19.06 1.29
N PRO A 153 3.73 20.07 1.24
CA PRO A 153 5.00 20.00 1.97
C PRO A 153 4.76 19.70 3.46
N GLY A 154 5.53 18.76 4.00
CA GLY A 154 5.39 18.31 5.37
C GLY A 154 5.72 19.38 6.42
N VAL A 155 5.30 19.12 7.66
CA VAL A 155 5.64 19.93 8.82
C VAL A 155 6.92 19.39 9.44
N THR A 156 7.93 20.23 9.54
CA THR A 156 9.22 19.89 10.15
C THR A 156 9.40 20.62 11.47
N ALA A 157 9.80 19.87 12.48
CA ALA A 157 10.21 20.43 13.78
C ALA A 157 11.44 19.70 14.31
N SER A 158 12.02 20.26 15.36
CA SER A 158 13.15 19.64 16.05
C SER A 158 13.10 19.87 17.55
N ALA A 159 13.65 18.90 18.28
CA ALA A 159 13.79 18.98 19.73
C ALA A 159 15.22 18.63 20.15
N ALA A 160 15.71 19.31 21.18
CA ALA A 160 17.02 19.02 21.75
C ALA A 160 17.00 17.65 22.44
N VAL A 161 18.02 16.84 22.18
CA VAL A 161 18.17 15.50 22.78
C VAL A 161 19.57 15.34 23.36
N THR A 162 19.71 14.45 24.34
CA THR A 162 21.03 14.10 24.89
C THR A 162 21.50 12.80 24.29
N VAL A 163 22.54 12.87 23.46
CA VAL A 163 23.17 11.68 22.85
C VAL A 163 24.65 11.64 23.22
N PRO A 164 25.12 10.57 23.89
CA PRO A 164 26.54 10.42 24.19
C PRO A 164 27.42 10.56 22.94
N GLY A 165 28.47 11.38 23.05
CA GLY A 165 29.40 11.64 21.95
C GLY A 165 29.01 12.81 21.04
N LEU A 166 27.80 13.38 21.19
CA LEU A 166 27.36 14.58 20.49
C LEU A 166 27.14 15.76 21.44
N THR A 167 27.40 16.96 20.94
CA THR A 167 27.10 18.23 21.58
C THR A 167 26.06 18.98 20.76
N GLY A 168 25.09 19.60 21.45
CA GLY A 168 23.96 20.27 20.79
C GLY A 168 23.16 19.33 19.89
N ALA A 169 22.95 18.09 20.32
CA ALA A 169 22.21 17.13 19.52
C ALA A 169 20.72 17.51 19.44
N ALA A 170 20.15 17.37 18.25
CA ALA A 170 18.74 17.64 17.99
C ALA A 170 18.13 16.52 17.15
N LEU A 171 16.97 16.04 17.58
CA LEU A 171 16.15 15.14 16.82
C LEU A 171 15.25 15.98 15.92
N ASN A 172 15.29 15.73 14.63
CA ASN A 172 14.48 16.39 13.61
C ASN A 172 13.46 15.37 13.10
N ALA A 173 12.24 15.82 12.92
CA ALA A 173 11.17 15.01 12.36
C ALA A 173 10.38 15.84 11.36
N THR A 174 10.08 15.23 10.23
CA THR A 174 9.21 15.79 9.19
C THR A 174 8.01 14.87 9.03
N LEU A 175 6.81 15.41 9.24
CA LEU A 175 5.55 14.69 9.06
C LEU A 175 4.93 15.08 7.73
N THR A 176 4.51 14.08 6.95
CA THR A 176 3.75 14.25 5.71
C THR A 176 2.48 13.42 5.74
N ASN A 177 1.48 13.86 4.99
CA ASN A 177 0.23 13.15 4.78
C ASN A 177 0.04 12.91 3.28
N VAL A 178 -0.45 11.73 2.91
CA VAL A 178 -0.58 11.30 1.51
C VAL A 178 -1.99 10.82 1.24
N GLU A 179 -2.65 11.39 0.24
CA GLU A 179 -3.97 10.95 -0.25
C GLU A 179 -3.95 10.92 -1.77
N THR A 180 -3.38 9.86 -2.32
CA THR A 180 -3.23 9.72 -3.77
C THR A 180 -4.35 8.86 -4.35
N VAL A 181 -5.06 9.41 -5.34
CA VAL A 181 -6.02 8.68 -6.17
C VAL A 181 -5.51 8.64 -7.61
N THR A 182 -5.63 7.47 -8.23
CA THR A 182 -5.35 7.24 -9.65
C THR A 182 -6.56 6.62 -10.33
N GLU A 183 -6.52 6.47 -11.67
CA GLU A 183 -7.60 5.79 -12.39
C GLU A 183 -7.81 4.35 -11.91
N ASP A 184 -6.76 3.68 -11.44
CA ASP A 184 -6.82 2.25 -11.10
C ASP A 184 -6.73 1.97 -9.60
N GLY A 185 -6.48 2.97 -8.74
CA GLY A 185 -6.28 2.69 -7.32
C GLY A 185 -6.23 3.94 -6.44
N ALA A 186 -6.12 3.70 -5.14
CA ALA A 186 -6.04 4.74 -4.11
C ALA A 186 -5.07 4.34 -2.99
N VAL A 187 -4.35 5.32 -2.45
CA VAL A 187 -3.41 5.18 -1.34
C VAL A 187 -3.65 6.32 -0.36
N ALA A 188 -3.87 5.98 0.90
CA ALA A 188 -3.96 6.91 2.01
C ALA A 188 -2.88 6.55 3.05
N ILE A 189 -2.04 7.52 3.42
CA ILE A 189 -1.10 7.41 4.53
C ILE A 189 -1.35 8.60 5.45
N ALA A 190 -1.88 8.34 6.64
CA ALA A 190 -2.28 9.39 7.55
C ALA A 190 -1.05 10.18 8.04
N VAL A 191 -0.04 9.49 8.56
CA VAL A 191 1.23 10.14 8.92
C VAL A 191 2.40 9.31 8.42
N GLN A 192 3.26 9.95 7.63
CA GLN A 192 4.59 9.47 7.31
C GLN A 192 5.61 10.42 7.94
N ALA A 193 6.31 9.93 8.95
CA ALA A 193 7.36 10.64 9.65
C ALA A 193 8.73 10.22 9.14
N THR A 194 9.56 11.18 8.71
CA THR A 194 10.98 10.96 8.42
C THR A 194 11.80 11.61 9.52
N LEU A 195 12.77 10.86 10.07
CA LEU A 195 13.55 11.32 11.20
C LEU A 195 15.04 11.42 10.89
N SER A 196 15.70 12.43 11.46
CA SER A 196 17.15 12.56 11.46
C SER A 196 17.67 13.10 12.78
N LEU A 197 18.89 12.72 13.14
CA LEU A 197 19.61 13.21 14.31
C LEU A 197 20.77 14.09 13.85
N THR A 198 20.76 15.35 14.27
CA THR A 198 21.87 16.26 14.06
C THR A 198 22.64 16.47 15.36
N GLY A 199 23.92 16.81 15.26
CA GLY A 199 24.75 17.12 16.43
C GLY A 199 26.22 17.18 16.10
N THR A 200 27.02 17.83 16.94
CA THR A 200 28.46 18.02 16.68
C THR A 200 29.28 17.05 17.53
N ILE A 201 30.20 16.30 16.92
CA ILE A 201 31.17 15.51 17.68
C ILE A 201 32.05 16.48 18.47
N VAL A 202 32.36 16.17 19.73
CA VAL A 202 33.26 17.01 20.55
C VAL A 202 34.60 17.20 19.82
N GLY A 203 34.90 18.43 19.40
CA GLY A 203 36.12 18.77 18.64
C GLY A 203 36.13 18.29 17.18
N GLY A 204 34.98 17.89 16.64
CA GLY A 204 34.80 17.35 15.29
C GLY A 204 33.71 18.06 14.48
N PRO A 205 33.30 17.48 13.34
CA PRO A 205 32.30 18.07 12.46
C PRO A 205 30.87 17.93 12.99
N LEU A 206 29.96 18.75 12.45
CA LEU A 206 28.53 18.54 12.55
C LEU A 206 28.15 17.27 11.77
N LEU A 207 27.37 16.41 12.40
CA LEU A 207 26.76 15.24 11.78
C LEU A 207 25.27 15.50 11.52
N ASP A 208 24.79 14.89 10.45
CA ASP A 208 23.38 14.67 10.17
C ASP A 208 23.20 13.18 9.87
N ILE A 209 22.49 12.49 10.75
CA ILE A 209 22.36 11.03 10.76
C ILE A 209 20.90 10.72 10.43
N PRO A 210 20.59 10.20 9.22
CA PRO A 210 19.23 9.77 8.92
C PRO A 210 18.88 8.58 9.82
N LEU A 211 17.72 8.66 10.46
CA LEU A 211 17.26 7.63 11.39
C LEU A 211 16.28 6.66 10.73
N GLY A 212 15.61 7.05 9.64
CA GLY A 212 14.63 6.23 8.95
C GLY A 212 13.23 6.82 9.02
N THR A 213 12.20 5.96 9.00
CA THR A 213 10.81 6.37 8.84
C THR A 213 9.86 5.67 9.80
N VAL A 214 8.77 6.36 10.13
CA VAL A 214 7.60 5.80 10.80
C VAL A 214 6.37 6.10 9.95
N ILE A 215 5.53 5.09 9.72
CA ILE A 215 4.26 5.20 9.02
C ILE A 215 3.15 4.83 10.00
N LEU A 216 2.16 5.71 10.14
CA LEU A 216 1.01 5.54 11.02
C LEU A 216 -0.24 5.62 10.17
N ALA A 217 -1.04 4.56 10.23
CA ALA A 217 -2.23 4.29 9.45
C ALA A 217 -1.99 4.42 7.93
N GLU A 218 -1.86 3.28 7.27
CA GLU A 218 -1.70 3.17 5.83
C GLU A 218 -2.79 2.27 5.27
N ALA A 219 -3.44 2.72 4.21
CA ALA A 219 -4.46 1.95 3.50
C ALA A 219 -4.26 2.09 1.98
N ARG A 220 -4.38 0.97 1.27
CA ARG A 220 -4.21 0.90 -0.20
C ARG A 220 -5.26 0.01 -0.81
N CYS A 221 -5.77 0.40 -1.97
CA CYS A 221 -6.59 -0.47 -2.80
C CYS A 221 -6.33 -0.25 -4.29
N GLU A 222 -6.54 -1.31 -5.06
CA GLU A 222 -6.65 -1.31 -6.50
C GLU A 222 -8.11 -1.56 -6.89
N ARG A 223 -8.53 -0.97 -8.00
CA ARG A 223 -9.85 -1.14 -8.60
C ARG A 223 -9.99 -2.58 -9.09
N PRO A 224 -11.08 -3.28 -8.73
CA PRO A 224 -11.39 -4.57 -9.33
C PRO A 224 -11.60 -4.44 -10.84
N LEU A 225 -11.06 -5.38 -11.61
CA LEU A 225 -11.51 -5.53 -12.99
C LEU A 225 -12.97 -5.97 -12.97
N GLY A 226 -13.81 -5.28 -13.71
CA GLY A 226 -15.18 -5.72 -13.93
C GLY A 226 -15.24 -7.11 -14.56
N PRO A 227 -16.43 -7.75 -14.56
CA PRO A 227 -16.60 -9.00 -15.29
C PRO A 227 -16.15 -8.80 -16.74
N SER A 228 -15.22 -9.65 -17.20
CA SER A 228 -14.78 -9.66 -18.60
C SER A 228 -16.02 -9.83 -19.49
N PRO A 229 -16.19 -9.03 -20.57
CA PRO A 229 -17.29 -9.23 -21.48
C PRO A 229 -17.26 -10.68 -21.97
N THR A 230 -18.34 -11.41 -21.73
CA THR A 230 -18.49 -12.74 -22.32
C THR A 230 -18.45 -12.55 -23.82
N ALA A 231 -17.45 -13.11 -24.50
CA ALA A 231 -17.42 -13.10 -25.96
C ALA A 231 -18.73 -13.73 -26.45
N THR A 232 -19.59 -12.93 -27.06
CA THR A 232 -20.76 -13.47 -27.76
C THR A 232 -20.22 -14.46 -28.78
N PRO A 233 -20.60 -15.75 -28.73
CA PRO A 233 -20.13 -16.71 -29.71
C PRO A 233 -20.54 -16.21 -31.08
N THR A 234 -19.57 -15.87 -31.93
CA THR A 234 -19.81 -15.54 -33.33
C THR A 234 -20.37 -16.81 -33.95
N GLN A 235 -21.68 -16.85 -34.20
CA GLN A 235 -22.32 -17.95 -34.89
C GLN A 235 -21.62 -18.10 -36.25
N PRO A 236 -21.15 -19.30 -36.64
CA PRO A 236 -20.56 -19.49 -37.95
C PRO A 236 -21.63 -19.18 -39.02
N THR A 237 -21.33 -18.23 -39.91
CA THR A 237 -22.16 -17.93 -41.06
C THR A 237 -22.34 -19.23 -41.87
N PRO A 238 -23.58 -19.70 -42.13
CA PRO A 238 -23.78 -20.88 -42.94
C PRO A 238 -23.20 -20.64 -44.34
N SER A 239 -22.33 -21.55 -44.80
CA SER A 239 -21.84 -21.54 -46.18
C SER A 239 -23.00 -21.66 -47.16
N PRO A 240 -22.91 -21.03 -48.35
CA PRO A 240 -23.97 -21.11 -49.36
C PRO A 240 -24.16 -22.57 -49.80
N THR A 241 -25.37 -23.11 -49.63
CA THR A 241 -25.75 -24.41 -50.19
C THR A 241 -25.70 -24.36 -51.71
N GLN A 242 -24.80 -25.14 -52.30
CA GLN A 242 -24.76 -25.43 -53.73
C GLN A 242 -26.04 -26.19 -54.15
N PRO A 243 -26.72 -25.84 -55.26
CA PRO A 243 -27.88 -26.58 -55.73
C PRO A 243 -27.47 -27.94 -56.32
N THR A 244 -27.97 -29.03 -55.75
CA THR A 244 -27.87 -30.38 -56.31
C THR A 244 -28.87 -30.52 -57.45
N ALA A 245 -28.40 -30.81 -58.68
CA ALA A 245 -29.26 -31.16 -59.81
C ALA A 245 -29.93 -32.54 -59.60
N PRO A 246 -31.20 -32.75 -60.03
CA PRO A 246 -31.89 -34.02 -59.85
C PRO A 246 -31.51 -35.05 -60.94
N PRO A 247 -31.53 -36.36 -60.65
CA PRO A 247 -31.19 -37.38 -61.65
C PRO A 247 -32.43 -38.06 -62.28
N THR A 248 -32.25 -38.41 -63.56
CA THR A 248 -32.79 -39.57 -64.33
C THR A 248 -34.23 -39.58 -64.89
N GLY A 249 -34.35 -39.93 -66.19
CA GLY A 249 -35.57 -40.48 -66.80
C GLY A 249 -35.57 -40.50 -68.35
N ASP A 250 -35.36 -41.69 -68.92
CA ASP A 250 -35.31 -42.07 -70.36
C ASP A 250 -36.66 -41.90 -71.12
N PRO A 251 -36.73 -41.52 -72.42
CA PRO A 251 -38.00 -41.43 -73.14
C PRO A 251 -38.22 -42.61 -74.10
N THR A 252 -39.20 -43.47 -73.79
CA THR A 252 -39.81 -44.38 -74.80
C THR A 252 -41.28 -44.04 -74.97
N GLN A 253 -41.57 -43.42 -76.12
CA GLN A 253 -42.78 -43.31 -76.97
C GLN A 253 -44.24 -43.66 -76.52
N PRO A 254 -45.25 -43.13 -77.25
CA PRO A 254 -46.63 -42.76 -76.83
C PRO A 254 -47.66 -43.81 -77.36
N PRO A 255 -49.01 -43.63 -77.53
CA PRO A 255 -49.84 -42.42 -77.73
C PRO A 255 -51.20 -42.38 -76.96
N THR A 256 -51.98 -41.31 -77.13
CA THR A 256 -53.38 -41.33 -77.64
C THR A 256 -54.25 -40.12 -77.20
N ALA A 257 -54.92 -39.55 -78.22
CA ALA A 257 -56.21 -38.83 -78.26
C ALA A 257 -56.37 -37.39 -77.69
N ALA A 258 -56.69 -36.49 -78.63
CA ALA A 258 -57.61 -35.35 -78.46
C ALA A 258 -59.09 -35.86 -78.40
N PRO A 259 -60.10 -35.10 -77.92
CA PRO A 259 -60.58 -33.81 -78.46
C PRO A 259 -60.93 -32.79 -77.33
N THR A 260 -61.40 -31.54 -77.49
CA THR A 260 -62.34 -30.91 -78.44
C THR A 260 -62.30 -29.37 -78.24
N ALA A 261 -62.37 -28.60 -79.33
CA ALA A 261 -63.29 -27.48 -79.57
C ALA A 261 -63.23 -27.13 -81.06
#